data_AF-A0A328YLN7-F1
#
_entry.id   AF-A0A328YLN7-F1
#
_cell.length_a   1.000
_cell.length_b   1.000
_cell.length_c   1.000
_cell.angle_alpha   90.00
_cell.angle_beta   90.00
_cell.angle_gamma   90.00
#
_symmetry.space_group_name_H-M   'P 1'
#
loop_
_entity.id
_entity.type
_entity.pdbx_description
1 polymer ?
#
loop_
_entity_poly.entity_id
_entity_poly.type
_entity_poly.pdbx_seq_one_letter_code
_entity_poly.pdbx_strand_id
1 'polypeptide(L)'
;MKKLKQSLSCLFLFIGLLTYSQSYELKEENFDIESVILNSTSLTQIMAKINFSFEQKGEKKRSDDGAYVTVQYKNESLITPLVTYTSQGEVTQIIFLMPKINSDSIGRELIRRYGTKVINGKEVIQRGYLTYDIRSDGDIGIFIIK
;
A
#
# COMPACT_ATOMS: atom_id res chain seq x y z
N MET A 1 0.32 -57.52 35.96
CA MET A 1 1.03 -58.00 34.75
C MET A 1 0.03 -58.11 33.60
N LYS A 2 0.32 -57.50 32.43
CA LYS A 2 -0.03 -57.87 31.02
C LYS A 2 -1.48 -58.35 30.74
N LYS A 3 -2.23 -57.96 29.70
CA LYS A 3 -2.06 -57.17 28.47
C LYS A 3 -3.46 -57.06 27.80
N LEU A 4 -3.80 -55.87 27.32
CA LEU A 4 -4.18 -55.57 25.93
C LEU A 4 -5.26 -56.43 25.21
N LYS A 5 -6.41 -55.83 24.92
CA LYS A 5 -7.08 -56.00 23.61
C LYS A 5 -7.62 -54.64 23.13
N GLN A 6 -6.97 -54.14 22.09
CA GLN A 6 -7.40 -53.00 21.28
C GLN A 6 -8.70 -53.37 20.54
N SER A 7 -9.63 -52.41 20.47
CA SER A 7 -10.59 -52.35 19.37
C SER A 7 -10.75 -50.89 18.96
N LEU A 8 -10.36 -50.62 17.73
CA LEU A 8 -10.46 -49.35 17.00
C LEU A 8 -11.93 -48.94 16.85
N SER A 9 -12.22 -47.66 17.10
CA SER A 9 -13.03 -46.83 16.21
C SER A 9 -12.84 -45.37 16.62
N CYS A 10 -11.78 -44.77 16.09
CA CYS A 10 -11.54 -43.34 16.17
C CYS A 10 -12.52 -42.65 15.21
N LEU A 11 -13.67 -42.23 15.72
CA LEU A 11 -14.54 -41.29 15.04
C LEU A 11 -13.94 -39.89 15.27
N PHE A 12 -12.95 -39.54 14.43
CA PHE A 12 -12.47 -38.16 14.37
C PHE A 12 -13.57 -37.31 13.75
N LEU A 13 -14.41 -36.74 14.61
CA LEU A 13 -15.30 -35.67 14.23
C LEU A 13 -14.42 -34.48 13.84
N PHE A 14 -14.41 -34.17 12.55
CA PHE A 14 -13.91 -32.94 11.97
C PHE A 14 -14.60 -31.75 12.66
N ILE A 15 -13.97 -31.17 13.68
CA ILE A 15 -14.27 -29.80 14.09
C ILE A 15 -13.22 -28.94 13.40
N GLY A 16 -13.51 -28.61 12.14
CA GLY A 16 -12.78 -27.60 11.42
C GLY A 16 -12.89 -26.29 12.18
N LEU A 17 -11.75 -25.80 12.68
CA LEU A 17 -11.58 -24.39 13.01
C LEU A 17 -11.70 -23.60 11.70
N LEU A 18 -12.94 -23.28 11.32
CA LEU A 18 -13.24 -22.12 10.50
C LEU A 18 -13.39 -20.94 11.45
N THR A 19 -12.26 -20.45 11.98
CA THR A 19 -12.18 -19.05 12.39
C THR A 19 -12.13 -18.22 11.12
N TYR A 20 -13.29 -18.07 10.48
CA TYR A 20 -13.51 -17.02 9.50
C TYR A 20 -13.65 -15.74 10.32
N SER A 21 -12.51 -15.10 10.60
CA SER A 21 -12.47 -13.72 11.08
C SER A 21 -12.93 -12.83 9.93
N GLN A 22 -14.24 -12.78 9.71
CA GLN A 22 -14.87 -11.68 8.99
C GLN A 22 -14.92 -10.50 9.95
N SER A 23 -13.74 -9.91 10.21
CA SER A 23 -13.68 -8.53 10.63
C SER A 23 -14.13 -7.73 9.43
N TYR A 24 -15.39 -7.29 9.42
CA TYR A 24 -15.79 -6.14 8.64
C TYR A 24 -15.00 -4.96 9.22
N GLU A 25 -13.73 -4.83 8.86
CA GLU A 25 -12.97 -3.63 9.13
C GLU A 25 -13.73 -2.51 8.45
N LEU A 26 -14.35 -1.65 9.25
CA LEU A 26 -14.94 -0.41 8.81
C LEU A 26 -13.83 0.38 8.11
N LYS A 27 -13.81 0.31 6.78
CA LYS A 27 -12.88 1.09 5.97
C LYS A 27 -13.27 2.55 6.10
N GLU A 28 -12.28 3.39 6.30
CA GLU A 28 -12.49 4.84 6.36
C GLU A 28 -12.93 5.35 5.00
N GLU A 29 -14.12 5.96 4.94
CA GLU A 29 -14.67 6.55 3.72
C GLU A 29 -13.88 7.81 3.28
N ASN A 30 -13.27 8.52 4.24
CA ASN A 30 -12.56 9.77 4.01
C ASN A 30 -11.04 9.60 4.19
N PHE A 31 -10.35 9.18 3.14
CA PHE A 31 -8.89 9.11 3.15
C PHE A 31 -8.26 10.49 2.92
N ASP A 32 -7.68 11.07 3.98
CA ASP A 32 -6.90 12.32 3.90
C ASP A 32 -5.47 12.06 3.41
N ILE A 33 -5.29 12.15 2.08
CA ILE A 33 -4.00 11.96 1.42
C ILE A 33 -2.93 12.97 1.85
N GLU A 34 -3.33 14.21 2.15
CA GLU A 34 -2.38 15.26 2.52
C GLU A 34 -1.75 14.93 3.86
N SER A 35 -2.58 14.60 4.85
CA SER A 35 -2.09 14.15 6.16
C SER A 35 -1.23 12.89 6.03
N VAL A 36 -1.64 11.91 5.22
CA VAL A 36 -0.87 10.68 5.02
C VAL A 36 0.52 10.97 4.46
N ILE A 37 0.63 11.76 3.39
CA ILE A 37 1.93 12.05 2.76
C ILE A 37 2.79 12.95 3.65
N LEU A 38 2.21 14.00 4.23
CA LEU A 38 2.96 15.00 4.99
C LEU A 38 3.39 14.51 6.38
N ASN A 39 2.74 13.49 6.94
CA ASN A 39 3.06 13.00 8.28
C ASN A 39 3.81 11.66 8.30
N SER A 40 3.67 10.82 7.27
CA SER A 40 4.35 9.51 7.23
C SER A 40 5.86 9.61 7.05
N THR A 41 6.60 8.73 7.72
CA THR A 41 8.08 8.67 7.66
C THR A 41 8.62 7.46 6.90
N SER A 42 7.76 6.52 6.48
CA SER A 42 8.13 5.33 5.70
C SER A 42 7.01 4.85 4.77
N LEU A 43 7.37 4.09 3.73
CA LEU A 43 6.40 3.46 2.84
C LEU A 43 5.46 2.51 3.59
N THR A 44 5.97 1.80 4.61
CA THR A 44 5.17 0.90 5.45
C THR A 44 4.04 1.62 6.18
N GLN A 45 4.28 2.84 6.69
CA GLN A 45 3.23 3.63 7.34
C GLN A 45 2.15 4.07 6.36
N ILE A 46 2.55 4.51 5.17
CA ILE A 46 1.62 4.89 4.09
C ILE A 46 0.81 3.66 3.67
N MET A 47 1.47 2.51 3.53
CA MET A 47 0.84 1.24 3.16
C MET A 47 -0.20 0.80 4.20
N ALA A 48 0.09 0.95 5.50
CA ALA A 48 -0.87 0.63 6.55
C ALA A 48 -2.15 1.46 6.42
N LYS A 49 -2.02 2.75 6.08
CA LYS A 49 -3.18 3.62 5.81
C LYS A 49 -3.93 3.22 4.55
N ILE A 50 -3.22 2.84 3.48
CA ILE A 50 -3.86 2.32 2.26
C ILE A 50 -4.65 1.04 2.56
N ASN A 51 -4.07 0.07 3.26
CA ASN A 51 -4.74 -1.19 3.58
C ASN A 51 -6.00 -0.98 4.42
N PHE A 52 -6.01 0.04 5.28
CA PHE A 52 -7.16 0.38 6.11
C PHE A 52 -8.28 1.06 5.31
N SER A 53 -7.95 1.94 4.37
CA SER A 53 -8.94 2.79 3.68
C SER A 53 -9.31 2.33 2.27
N PHE A 54 -8.60 1.36 1.70
CA PHE A 54 -8.80 0.92 0.31
C PHE A 54 -8.98 -0.59 0.20
N GLU A 55 -9.60 -1.01 -0.90
CA GLU A 55 -9.63 -2.40 -1.31
C GLU A 55 -8.57 -2.62 -2.38
N GLN A 56 -7.83 -3.72 -2.27
CA GLN A 56 -7.06 -4.18 -3.41
C GLN A 56 -8.02 -4.47 -4.56
N LYS A 57 -7.75 -3.90 -5.73
CA LYS A 57 -8.57 -4.05 -6.92
C LYS A 57 -7.75 -4.56 -8.10
N GLY A 58 -8.32 -5.52 -8.81
CA GLY A 58 -7.77 -6.03 -10.07
C GLY A 58 -6.61 -7.00 -9.88
N GLU A 59 -6.07 -7.45 -11.02
CA GLU A 59 -4.99 -8.41 -11.06
C GLU A 59 -3.64 -7.76 -10.71
N LYS A 60 -2.79 -8.55 -10.07
CA LYS A 60 -1.42 -8.16 -9.78
C LYS A 60 -0.63 -8.12 -11.09
N LYS A 61 -0.07 -6.97 -11.45
CA LYS A 61 0.79 -6.85 -12.64
C LYS A 61 2.23 -7.12 -12.28
N ARG A 62 2.79 -8.22 -12.78
CA ARG A 62 4.19 -8.58 -12.57
C ARG A 62 5.08 -7.90 -13.62
N SER A 63 6.30 -7.52 -13.23
CA SER A 63 7.33 -7.06 -14.17
C SER A 63 7.83 -8.21 -15.05
N ASP A 64 8.43 -7.87 -16.20
CA ASP A 64 8.91 -8.86 -17.18
C ASP A 64 9.99 -9.79 -16.60
N ASP A 65 10.83 -9.27 -15.70
CA ASP A 65 11.87 -10.01 -14.97
C ASP A 65 11.34 -10.76 -13.73
N GLY A 66 10.05 -10.60 -13.40
CA GLY A 66 9.41 -11.19 -12.23
C GLY A 66 9.84 -10.62 -10.88
N ALA A 67 10.71 -9.61 -10.85
CA ALA A 67 11.25 -9.04 -9.61
C ALA A 67 10.23 -8.20 -8.84
N TYR A 68 9.26 -7.62 -9.55
CA TYR A 68 8.29 -6.70 -8.98
C TYR A 68 6.85 -7.09 -9.29
N VAL A 69 5.96 -6.71 -8.38
CA VAL A 69 4.52 -6.87 -8.52
C VAL A 69 3.85 -5.57 -8.16
N THR A 70 3.05 -5.01 -9.08
CA THR A 70 2.27 -3.80 -8.84
C THR A 70 0.80 -4.12 -8.70
N VAL A 71 0.16 -3.52 -7.71
CA VAL A 71 -1.23 -3.74 -7.35
C VAL A 71 -1.96 -2.40 -7.29
N GLN A 72 -3.13 -2.35 -7.89
CA GLN A 72 -4.01 -1.18 -7.79
C GLN A 72 -4.91 -1.30 -6.56
N TYR A 73 -5.12 -0.19 -5.89
CA TYR A 73 -6.06 -0.04 -4.79
C TYR A 73 -7.17 0.92 -5.19
N LYS A 74 -8.40 0.66 -4.71
CA LYS A 74 -9.55 1.51 -4.97
C LYS A 74 -10.48 1.59 -3.76
N ASN A 75 -11.09 2.76 -3.60
CA ASN A 75 -12.26 3.00 -2.77
C ASN A 75 -13.22 3.94 -3.52
N GLU A 76 -14.12 4.62 -2.81
CA GLU A 76 -15.05 5.60 -3.37
C GLU A 76 -14.41 6.97 -3.63
N SER A 77 -13.16 7.19 -3.21
CA SER A 77 -12.44 8.44 -3.43
C SER A 77 -11.90 8.57 -4.87
N LEU A 78 -11.56 9.81 -5.25
CA LEU A 78 -10.86 10.13 -6.51
C LEU A 78 -9.36 9.78 -6.48
N ILE A 79 -8.89 9.15 -5.40
CA ILE A 79 -7.49 8.82 -5.19
C ILE A 79 -7.31 7.34 -5.49
N THR A 80 -6.34 7.02 -6.34
CA THR A 80 -6.02 5.65 -6.73
C THR A 80 -4.56 5.36 -6.40
N PRO A 81 -4.28 4.61 -5.32
CA PRO A 81 -2.95 4.13 -5.03
C PRO A 81 -2.58 2.95 -5.95
N LEU A 82 -1.36 2.96 -6.47
CA LEU A 82 -0.69 1.85 -7.11
C LEU A 82 0.54 1.51 -6.26
N VAL A 83 0.58 0.30 -5.71
CA VAL A 83 1.66 -0.12 -4.82
C VAL A 83 2.50 -1.17 -5.52
N THR A 84 3.80 -0.94 -5.58
CA THR A 84 4.78 -1.89 -6.12
C THR A 84 5.51 -2.57 -4.97
N TYR A 85 5.57 -3.90 -5.04
CA TYR A 85 6.27 -4.77 -4.12
C TYR A 85 7.41 -5.49 -4.83
N THR A 86 8.44 -5.88 -4.09
CA THR A 86 9.35 -6.96 -4.52
C THR A 86 8.62 -8.31 -4.53
N SER A 87 9.23 -9.32 -5.16
CA SER A 87 8.75 -10.70 -5.11
C SER A 87 8.73 -11.29 -3.69
N GLN A 88 9.50 -10.71 -2.75
CA GLN A 88 9.50 -11.06 -1.33
C GLN A 88 8.44 -10.31 -0.52
N GLY A 89 7.69 -9.38 -1.12
CA GLY A 89 6.61 -8.64 -0.48
C GLY A 89 7.00 -7.32 0.19
N GLU A 90 8.22 -6.82 -0.03
CA GLU A 90 8.64 -5.50 0.46
C GLU A 90 8.06 -4.40 -0.43
N VAL A 91 7.47 -3.35 0.17
CA VAL A 91 6.97 -2.19 -0.57
C VAL A 91 8.14 -1.34 -1.04
N THR A 92 8.29 -1.15 -2.35
CA THR A 92 9.39 -0.37 -2.94
C THR A 92 8.94 0.96 -3.51
N GLN A 93 7.64 1.11 -3.80
CA GLN A 93 7.09 2.32 -4.38
C GLN A 93 5.59 2.40 -4.15
N ILE A 94 5.09 3.60 -3.88
CA ILE A 94 3.67 3.92 -3.88
C ILE A 94 3.46 5.09 -4.85
N ILE A 95 2.56 4.91 -5.83
CA ILE A 95 2.12 5.97 -6.72
C ILE A 95 0.68 6.31 -6.37
N PHE A 96 0.38 7.57 -6.14
CA PHE A 96 -1.00 8.02 -6.08
C PHE A 96 -1.37 8.74 -7.38
N LEU A 97 -2.44 8.29 -8.00
CA LEU A 97 -3.16 9.05 -9.03
C LEU A 97 -4.29 9.82 -8.33
N MET A 98 -4.32 11.14 -8.48
CA MET A 98 -5.26 12.01 -7.78
C MET A 98 -5.57 13.26 -8.62
N PRO A 99 -6.59 14.06 -8.29
CA PRO A 99 -6.76 15.37 -8.91
C PRO A 99 -5.49 16.22 -8.79
N LYS A 100 -5.08 16.88 -9.88
CA LYS A 100 -3.83 17.67 -9.94
C LYS A 100 -3.74 18.73 -8.85
N ILE A 101 -4.87 19.34 -8.48
CA ILE A 101 -4.91 20.33 -7.40
C ILE A 101 -4.40 19.77 -6.07
N ASN A 102 -4.69 18.51 -5.77
CA ASN A 102 -4.23 17.84 -4.55
C ASN A 102 -2.73 17.59 -4.63
N SER A 103 -2.23 17.02 -5.73
CA SER A 103 -0.79 16.74 -5.89
C SER A 103 0.05 18.01 -5.85
N ASP A 104 -0.42 19.09 -6.47
CA ASP A 104 0.25 20.38 -6.48
C ASP A 104 0.29 21.01 -5.08
N SER A 105 -0.81 20.91 -4.33
CA SER A 105 -0.89 21.41 -2.95
C SER A 105 0.12 20.71 -2.05
N ILE A 106 0.06 19.37 -2.03
CA ILE A 106 0.96 18.53 -1.23
C ILE A 106 2.42 18.76 -1.65
N GLY A 107 2.68 18.87 -2.96
CA GLY A 107 4.02 19.12 -3.49
C GLY A 107 4.61 20.44 -3.03
N ARG A 108 3.85 21.54 -3.13
CA ARG A 108 4.30 22.84 -2.61
C ARG A 108 4.61 22.77 -1.13
N GLU A 109 3.80 22.08 -0.35
CA GLU A 109 4.00 21.96 1.09
C GLU A 109 5.25 21.13 1.44
N LEU A 110 5.51 20.03 0.72
CA LEU A 110 6.75 19.28 0.86
C LEU A 110 7.99 20.11 0.50
N ILE A 111 7.95 20.85 -0.61
CA ILE A 111 9.06 21.75 -1.00
C ILE A 111 9.27 22.82 0.07
N ARG A 112 8.19 23.41 0.59
CA ARG A 112 8.26 24.42 1.64
C ARG A 112 8.92 23.88 2.92
N ARG A 113 8.63 22.64 3.30
CA ARG A 113 9.15 21.99 4.52
C ARG A 113 10.57 21.44 4.38
N TYR A 114 10.91 20.89 3.21
CA TYR A 114 12.10 20.05 3.04
C TYR A 114 13.04 20.52 1.91
N GLY A 115 12.60 21.47 1.09
CA GLY A 115 13.31 21.88 -0.11
C GLY A 115 13.35 20.79 -1.18
N THR A 116 14.21 20.99 -2.16
CA THR A 116 14.51 20.03 -3.23
C THR A 116 16.00 19.67 -3.22
N LYS A 117 16.33 18.51 -3.79
CA LYS A 117 17.70 18.04 -3.99
C LYS A 117 17.82 17.42 -5.37
N VAL A 118 19.03 17.47 -5.93
CA VAL A 118 19.34 16.75 -7.18
C VAL A 118 19.92 15.39 -6.85
N ILE A 119 19.21 14.31 -7.23
CA ILE A 119 19.67 12.93 -7.10
C ILE A 119 19.66 12.30 -8.50
N ASN A 120 20.80 11.76 -8.94
CA ASN A 120 20.95 11.18 -10.28
C ASN A 120 20.50 12.11 -11.42
N GLY A 121 20.80 13.41 -11.30
CA GLY A 121 20.44 14.44 -12.28
C GLY A 121 18.96 14.83 -12.30
N LYS A 122 18.15 14.36 -11.33
CA LYS A 122 16.74 14.74 -11.20
C LYS A 122 16.50 15.51 -9.91
N GLU A 123 15.74 16.60 -10.02
CA GLU A 123 15.24 17.32 -8.85
C GLU A 123 14.14 16.50 -8.18
N VAL A 124 14.33 16.21 -6.89
CA VAL A 124 13.43 15.41 -6.06
C VAL A 124 13.28 16.07 -4.70
N ILE A 125 12.16 15.82 -4.03
CA ILE A 125 11.98 16.20 -2.63
C ILE A 125 12.39 14.99 -1.78
N GLN A 126 13.17 15.20 -0.72
CA GLN A 126 13.64 14.11 0.15
C GLN A 126 13.30 14.41 1.61
N ARG A 127 12.66 13.45 2.28
CA ARG A 127 12.39 13.46 3.73
C ARG A 127 12.88 12.17 4.36
N GLY A 128 14.00 12.23 5.08
CA GLY A 128 14.63 11.02 5.61
C GLY A 128 14.98 10.05 4.48
N TYR A 129 14.44 8.83 4.53
CA TYR A 129 14.62 7.81 3.50
C TYR A 129 13.61 7.90 2.35
N LEU A 130 12.55 8.70 2.50
CA LEU A 130 11.56 8.87 1.45
C LEU A 130 11.99 9.92 0.43
N THR A 131 11.76 9.59 -0.83
CA THR A 131 11.88 10.49 -1.98
C THR A 131 10.53 10.65 -2.66
N TYR A 132 10.26 11.88 -3.10
CA TYR A 132 9.01 12.23 -3.76
C TYR A 132 9.29 12.82 -5.14
N ASP A 133 8.60 12.28 -6.14
CA ASP A 133 8.62 12.73 -7.53
C ASP A 133 7.17 13.03 -7.94
N ILE A 134 6.94 14.29 -8.31
CA ILE A 134 5.61 14.84 -8.55
C ILE A 134 5.51 15.21 -10.02
N ARG A 135 4.50 14.66 -10.69
CA ARG A 135 4.26 14.85 -12.11
C ARG A 135 2.77 15.11 -12.34
N SER A 136 2.42 15.50 -13.55
CA SER A 136 1.04 15.70 -13.95
C SER A 136 0.83 15.35 -15.41
N ASP A 137 -0.37 14.86 -15.73
CA ASP A 137 -0.87 14.67 -17.09
C ASP A 137 -2.32 15.15 -17.15
N GLY A 138 -2.57 16.25 -17.86
CA GLY A 138 -3.85 16.95 -17.82
C GLY A 138 -4.27 17.35 -16.40
N ASP A 139 -5.47 16.97 -16.01
CA ASP A 139 -6.04 17.22 -14.67
C ASP A 139 -5.66 16.16 -13.62
N ILE A 140 -4.81 15.18 -14.00
CA ILE A 140 -4.37 14.11 -13.12
C ILE A 140 -2.98 14.42 -12.58
N GLY A 141 -2.87 14.48 -11.26
CA GLY A 141 -1.63 14.48 -10.51
C GLY A 141 -1.11 13.07 -10.32
N ILE A 142 0.20 12.89 -10.54
CA ILE A 142 0.92 11.64 -10.33
C ILE A 142 1.95 11.88 -9.23
N PHE A 143 1.76 11.24 -8.09
CA PHE A 143 2.60 11.44 -6.92
C PHE A 143 3.34 10.14 -6.59
N ILE A 144 4.65 10.10 -6.80
CA ILE A 144 5.47 8.90 -6.67
C ILE A 144 6.30 9.00 -5.38
N ILE A 145 6.22 7.97 -4.55
CA ILE A 145 6.95 7.87 -3.28
C ILE A 145 7.81 6.61 -3.31
N LYS A 146 9.11 6.74 -2.99
CA LYS A 146 10.07 5.65 -2.87
C LYS A 146 10.86 5.80 -1.58
#